data_AF-A0A5J4S4M8-F1
#
_entry.id   AF-A0A5J4S4M8-F1
#
_cell.length_a   1.000
_cell.length_b   1.000
_cell.length_c   1.000
_cell.angle_alpha   90.00
_cell.angle_beta   90.00
_cell.angle_gamma   90.00
#
_symmetry.space_group_name_H-M   'P 1'
#
loop_
_entity.id
_entity.type
_entity.pdbx_description
1 polymer ?
#
loop_
_entity_poly.entity_id
_entity_poly.type
_entity_poly.pdbx_seq_one_letter_code
_entity_poly.pdbx_strand_id
1 'polypeptide(L)'
;METKNINLDRWVGDWESVNLNPTIIIYMNGDNYLLSIIHMNETSKQASPATYEIQGDEDGFFINYNLKRTAIGYDTKLDILTLSTLGDYMRN
;
A
#
# COMPACT_ATOMS: atom_id res chain seq x y z
N MET A 1 -16.25 21.01 -4.12
CA MET A 1 -15.38 20.13 -3.33
C MET A 1 -14.17 19.85 -4.19
N GLU A 2 -12.98 20.30 -3.77
CA GLU A 2 -11.74 19.93 -4.46
C GLU A 2 -11.54 18.43 -4.30
N THR A 3 -11.81 17.67 -5.35
CA THR A 3 -11.27 16.33 -5.48
C THR A 3 -9.76 16.51 -5.47
N LYS A 4 -9.10 16.22 -4.34
CA LYS A 4 -7.65 16.12 -4.32
C LYS A 4 -7.30 15.12 -5.42
N ASN A 5 -6.72 15.61 -6.52
CA ASN A 5 -6.10 14.77 -7.54
C ASN A 5 -4.87 14.13 -6.87
N ILE A 6 -5.11 13.08 -6.10
CA ILE A 6 -4.06 12.25 -5.54
C ILE A 6 -3.48 11.51 -6.74
N ASN A 7 -2.26 11.87 -7.12
CA ASN A 7 -1.56 11.14 -8.16
C ASN A 7 -0.98 9.85 -7.57
N LEU A 8 -1.62 8.72 -7.88
CA LEU A 8 -1.16 7.37 -7.52
C LEU A 8 0.22 7.03 -8.10
N ASP A 9 0.69 7.71 -9.14
CA ASP A 9 2.07 7.58 -9.64
C ASP A 9 3.08 7.83 -8.52
N ARG A 10 2.77 8.76 -7.60
CA ARG A 10 3.65 9.05 -6.46
C ARG A 10 3.70 7.90 -5.47
N TRP A 11 2.72 6.99 -5.46
CA TRP A 11 2.70 5.88 -4.52
C TRP A 11 3.52 4.70 -5.04
N VAL A 12 3.84 4.66 -6.33
CA VAL A 12 4.67 3.60 -6.94
C VAL A 12 6.04 3.57 -6.26
N GLY A 13 6.49 2.36 -5.90
CA GLY A 13 7.77 2.11 -5.25
C GLY A 13 7.70 1.09 -4.12
N ASP A 14 8.84 0.92 -3.47
CA ASP A 14 9.02 0.03 -2.33
C ASP A 14 8.83 0.80 -1.02
N TRP A 15 8.09 0.20 -0.09
CA TRP A 15 7.68 0.83 1.16
C TRP A 15 7.95 -0.10 2.33
N GLU A 16 8.81 0.35 3.24
CA GLU A 16 9.20 -0.36 4.45
C GLU A 16 8.30 0.05 5.62
N SER A 17 7.80 -0.94 6.36
CA SER A 17 6.95 -0.70 7.52
C SER A 17 7.74 -0.06 8.67
N VAL A 18 7.16 0.94 9.32
CA VAL A 18 7.69 1.53 10.56
C VAL A 18 7.56 0.59 11.77
N ASN A 19 6.49 -0.23 11.83
CA ASN A 19 6.13 -1.03 12.99
C ASN A 19 6.23 -2.56 12.79
N LEU A 20 7.26 -3.04 12.08
CA LEU A 20 7.51 -4.49 11.83
C LEU A 20 6.39 -5.26 11.09
N ASN A 21 5.50 -4.55 10.38
CA ASN A 21 4.60 -5.18 9.42
C ASN A 21 5.36 -5.59 8.15
N PRO A 22 4.79 -6.49 7.32
CA PRO A 22 5.42 -6.88 6.07
C PRO A 22 5.64 -5.67 5.15
N THR A 23 6.78 -5.64 4.44
CA THR A 23 7.08 -4.67 3.37
C THR A 23 6.01 -4.72 2.29
N ILE A 24 5.72 -3.57 1.69
CA ILE A 24 4.80 -3.49 0.56
C ILE A 24 5.49 -2.89 -0.66
N ILE A 25 5.00 -3.26 -1.84
CA ILE A 25 5.43 -2.72 -3.13
C ILE A 25 4.19 -2.24 -3.87
N ILE A 26 4.21 -1.00 -4.35
CA ILE A 26 3.14 -0.47 -5.19
C ILE A 26 3.68 -0.31 -6.61
N TYR A 27 2.94 -0.80 -7.59
CA TYR A 27 3.34 -0.72 -9.00
C TYR A 27 2.13 -0.65 -9.93
N MET A 28 2.36 -0.10 -11.12
CA MET A 28 1.36 -0.03 -12.18
C MET A 28 1.40 -1.32 -13.00
N ASN A 29 0.24 -1.88 -13.32
CA ASN A 29 0.07 -3.02 -14.22
C ASN A 29 -1.05 -2.72 -15.22
N GLY A 30 -0.68 -2.31 -16.43
CA GLY A 30 -1.62 -1.73 -17.39
C GLY A 30 -2.16 -0.41 -16.85
N ASP A 31 -3.49 -0.31 -16.76
CA ASP A 31 -4.18 0.89 -16.24
C ASP A 31 -4.47 0.82 -14.73
N ASN A 32 -4.12 -0.30 -14.08
CA ASN A 32 -4.43 -0.55 -12.67
C ASN A 32 -3.19 -0.38 -11.79
N TYR A 33 -3.39 0.08 -10.55
CA TYR A 33 -2.36 0.09 -9.52
C TYR A 33 -2.51 -1.13 -8.62
N LEU A 34 -1.42 -1.84 -8.40
CA LEU A 34 -1.36 -3.02 -7.55
C LEU A 34 -0.48 -2.74 -6.33
N LEU A 35 -0.87 -3.31 -5.20
CA LEU A 35 -0.13 -3.32 -3.95
C LEU A 35 0.17 -4.77 -3.57
N SER A 36 1.45 -5.14 -3.54
CA SER A 36 1.90 -6.44 -3.06
C SER A 36 2.41 -6.32 -1.63
N ILE A 37 1.88 -7.15 -0.73
CA ILE A 37 2.36 -7.31 0.64
C ILE A 37 3.30 -8.52 0.67
N ILE A 38 4.55 -8.33 1.07
CA ILE A 38 5.61 -9.34 1.01
C ILE A 38 5.76 -10.02 2.36
N HIS A 39 5.06 -11.14 2.56
CA HIS A 39 5.18 -11.92 3.78
C HIS A 39 6.45 -12.77 3.76
N MET A 40 7.37 -12.53 4.69
CA MET A 40 8.55 -13.38 4.87
C MET A 40 8.23 -14.52 5.82
N ASN A 41 8.44 -15.76 5.38
CA ASN A 41 8.40 -16.90 6.29
C ASN A 41 9.72 -16.97 7.05
N GLU A 42 9.68 -16.85 8.37
CA GLU A 42 10.89 -16.83 9.20
C GLU A 42 11.69 -18.13 9.16
N THR A 43 11.00 -19.27 9.00
CA THR A 43 11.61 -20.61 9.02
C THR A 43 12.23 -20.96 7.68
N SER A 44 11.48 -20.81 6.58
CA SER A 44 11.98 -21.15 5.24
C SER A 44 12.80 -20.04 4.61
N LYS A 45 12.80 -18.82 5.18
CA LYS A 45 13.41 -17.60 4.63
C LYS A 45 12.90 -17.25 3.22
N GLN A 46 11.73 -17.77 2.84
CA GLN A 46 11.11 -17.49 1.56
C GLN A 46 10.09 -16.37 1.69
N ALA A 47 10.05 -15.51 0.67
CA ALA A 47 9.04 -14.47 0.52
C ALA A 47 7.79 -15.05 -0.16
N SER A 48 6.63 -14.66 0.34
CA SER A 48 5.32 -14.95 -0.24
C SER A 48 4.57 -13.64 -0.47
N PRO A 49 4.49 -13.14 -1.71
CA PRO A 49 3.71 -11.95 -2.03
C PRO A 49 2.21 -12.27 -2.02
N ALA A 50 1.42 -11.36 -1.48
CA ALA A 50 -0.02 -11.29 -1.67
C ALA A 50 -0.36 -9.96 -2.37
N THR A 51 -0.93 -10.03 -3.57
CA THR A 51 -1.17 -8.85 -4.41
C THR A 51 -2.64 -8.46 -4.38
N TYR A 52 -2.89 -7.16 -4.22
CA TYR A 52 -4.20 -6.54 -4.17
C TYR A 52 -4.27 -5.42 -5.18
N GLU A 53 -5.41 -5.26 -5.82
CA GLU A 53 -5.69 -4.07 -6.64
C GLU A 53 -6.08 -2.90 -5.75
N ILE A 54 -5.44 -1.75 -5.97
CA ILE A 54 -5.81 -0.49 -5.31
C ILE A 54 -7.07 0.02 -6.00
N GLN A 55 -8.15 0.09 -5.22
CA GLN A 55 -9.45 0.62 -5.65
C GLN A 55 -9.62 2.04 -5.11
N GLY A 56 -10.46 2.84 -5.76
CA GLY A 56 -10.78 4.19 -5.33
C GLY A 56 -12.27 4.48 -5.45
N ASP A 57 -12.82 5.18 -4.47
CA ASP A 57 -14.18 5.71 -4.48
C ASP A 57 -14.24 7.12 -3.87
N GLU A 58 -15.43 7.58 -3.48
CA GLU A 58 -15.64 8.91 -2.88
C GLU A 58 -14.91 9.12 -1.54
N ASP A 59 -14.60 8.03 -0.82
CA ASP A 59 -13.89 8.05 0.47
C ASP A 59 -12.37 7.92 0.31
N GLY A 60 -11.88 7.76 -0.93
CA GLY A 60 -10.46 7.65 -1.26
C GLY A 60 -10.04 6.25 -1.67
N PHE A 61 -8.75 5.94 -1.51
CA PHE A 61 -8.15 4.69 -1.99
C PHE A 61 -8.09 3.60 -0.93
N PHE A 62 -8.24 2.34 -1.34
CA PHE A 62 -8.25 1.20 -0.45
C PHE A 62 -7.84 -0.10 -1.15
N ILE A 63 -7.54 -1.12 -0.35
CA ILE A 63 -7.44 -2.52 -0.78
C ILE A 63 -8.40 -3.38 0.05
N ASN A 64 -8.83 -4.51 -0.52
CA ASN A 64 -9.59 -5.54 0.20
C ASN A 64 -8.63 -6.56 0.83
N TYR A 65 -8.20 -6.30 2.05
CA TYR A 65 -7.26 -7.12 2.81
C TYR A 65 -7.99 -7.93 3.89
N ASN A 66 -7.80 -9.25 3.92
CA ASN A 66 -8.47 -10.14 4.89
C ASN A 66 -9.99 -9.94 4.97
N LEU A 67 -10.66 -9.82 3.81
CA LEU A 67 -12.10 -9.57 3.68
C LEU A 67 -12.58 -8.26 4.33
N LYS A 68 -11.66 -7.32 4.60
CA LYS A 68 -11.95 -5.99 5.15
C LYS A 68 -11.40 -4.92 4.22
N ARG A 69 -12.08 -3.77 4.19
CA ARG A 69 -11.59 -2.56 3.54
C ARG A 69 -10.44 -1.98 4.37
N THR A 70 -9.26 -1.89 3.79
CA THR A 70 -8.10 -1.20 4.36
C THR A 70 -7.85 0.07 3.58
N ALA A 71 -8.06 1.22 4.20
CA ALA A 71 -7.84 2.52 3.57
C ALA A 71 -6.34 2.80 3.42
N ILE A 72 -5.99 3.49 2.34
CA ILE A 72 -4.63 3.95 2.03
C ILE A 72 -4.59 5.48 2.14
N GLY A 73 -3.79 5.96 3.10
CA GLY A 73 -3.45 7.37 3.24
C GLY A 73 -2.05 7.65 2.73
N TYR A 74 -1.80 8.88 2.28
CA TYR A 74 -0.47 9.35 1.92
C TYR A 74 -0.24 10.78 2.42
N ASP A 75 0.76 10.95 3.28
CA ASP A 75 1.24 12.27 3.71
C ASP A 75 2.34 12.75 2.76
N THR A 76 1.98 13.69 1.88
CA THR A 76 2.90 14.29 0.91
C THR A 76 4.07 15.08 1.53
N LYS A 77 3.96 15.53 2.79
CA LYS A 77 5.00 16.32 3.44
C LYS A 77 6.05 15.43 4.09
N LEU A 78 5.62 14.31 4.64
CA LEU A 78 6.49 13.35 5.33
C LEU A 78 6.93 12.19 4.43
N ASP A 79 6.34 12.05 3.24
CA ASP A 79 6.47 10.89 2.35
C ASP A 79 6.18 9.57 3.08
N ILE A 80 5.07 9.56 3.83
CA ILE A 80 4.58 8.39 4.59
C ILE A 80 3.32 7.87 3.93
N LEU A 81 3.29 6.56 3.67
CA LEU A 81 2.09 5.84 3.26
C LEU A 81 1.50 5.12 4.48
N THR A 82 0.20 5.26 4.72
CA THR A 82 -0.48 4.63 5.86
C THR A 82 -1.52 3.64 5.35
N LEU A 83 -1.40 2.38 5.76
CA LEU A 83 -2.48 1.39 5.60
C LEU A 83 -3.23 1.27 6.92
N SER A 84 -4.53 1.54 6.94
CA SER A 84 -5.31 1.64 8.20
C SER A 84 -5.22 0.40 9.10
N THR A 85 -4.94 -0.78 8.54
CA THR A 85 -4.79 -2.05 9.28
C THR A 85 -3.34 -2.46 9.52
N LEU A 86 -2.37 -1.88 8.82
CA LEU A 86 -0.94 -2.28 8.86
C LEU A 86 -0.01 -1.12 9.27
N GLY A 87 -0.56 0.05 9.58
CA GLY A 87 0.18 1.20 10.06
C GLY A 87 0.94 1.95 8.96
N ASP A 88 2.01 2.62 9.39
CA ASP A 88 2.77 3.56 8.57
C ASP A 88 3.96 2.90 7.88
N TYR A 89 4.25 3.39 6.69
CA TYR A 89 5.32 2.94 5.82
C TYR A 89 6.12 4.12 5.30
N MET A 90 7.44 3.94 5.25
CA MET A 90 8.38 4.90 4.65
C MET A 90 8.89 4.33 3.35
N ARG A 91 9.17 5.21 2.39
CA ARG A 91 9.80 4.81 1.14
C ARG A 91 11.23 4.33 1.37
N ASN A 92 11.61 3.22 0.73
CA ASN A 92 12.99 2.72 0.69
C ASN A 92 13.82 3.45 -0.37
#